data_AF-A0A0E9X151-F1
#
_entry.id   AF-A0A0E9X151-F1
#
_cell.length_a   1.000
_cell.length_b   1.000
_cell.length_c   1.000
_cell.angle_alpha   90.00
_cell.angle_beta   90.00
_cell.angle_gamma   90.00
#
_symmetry.space_group_name_H-M   'P 1'
#
loop_
_entity.id
_entity.type
_entity.pdbx_description
1 polymer ?
#
loop_
_entity_poly.entity_id
_entity_poly.type
_entity_poly.pdbx_seq_one_letter_code
_entity_poly.pdbx_strand_id
1 'polypeptide(L)'
;MRNTSTGWLKLQSTNPLEHPIIEPNYMSTDLDVWEFRESVKLSREIFAQHAFDTFRGREVQPGSQIQSDKEIDAFVRQKADSAYHPSCTCKMGQPSDPMAVVDPDTRVLGVENLRVVDASIMPSVVSGNLNAPTIMIAEKAADIIKGLPPLRDHNVPSVPTPHSGDPAVSSHPAYDSILVISNPTDQPLTPQK
;
A
#
# COMPACT_ATOMS: atom_id res chain seq x y z
N MET A 1 4.20 -0.34 5.25
CA MET A 1 3.12 -0.46 6.25
C MET A 1 1.88 -1.00 5.57
N ARG A 2 1.19 -1.97 6.16
CA ARG A 2 -0.15 -2.41 5.73
C ARG A 2 -1.10 -2.15 6.87
N ASN A 3 -1.70 -0.97 6.87
CA ASN A 3 -2.64 -0.57 7.90
C ASN A 3 -3.82 -1.53 7.98
N THR A 4 -4.29 -1.75 9.21
CA THR A 4 -5.46 -2.57 9.52
C THR A 4 -6.69 -1.72 9.83
N SER A 5 -6.51 -0.44 10.15
CA SER A 5 -7.61 0.53 10.18
C SER A 5 -8.25 0.63 8.80
N THR A 6 -9.58 0.59 8.78
CA THR A 6 -10.37 0.82 7.56
C THR A 6 -11.36 1.95 7.78
N GLY A 7 -11.47 2.79 6.77
CA GLY A 7 -12.35 3.95 6.76
C GLY A 7 -13.60 3.74 5.92
N TRP A 8 -14.35 4.81 5.75
CA TRP A 8 -15.47 4.88 4.83
C TRP A 8 -15.55 6.25 4.16
N LEU A 9 -16.25 6.27 3.02
CA LEU A 9 -16.61 7.49 2.31
C LEU A 9 -18.10 7.42 1.99
N LYS A 10 -18.83 8.51 2.25
CA LYS A 10 -20.29 8.57 2.02
C LYS A 10 -20.68 9.89 1.36
N LEU A 11 -21.78 9.84 0.63
CA LEU A 11 -22.44 11.05 0.13
C LEU A 11 -22.87 11.92 1.31
N GLN A 12 -22.59 13.22 1.21
CA GLN A 12 -23.05 14.21 2.18
C GLN A 12 -24.49 14.65 1.89
N SER A 13 -24.86 14.68 0.61
CA SER A 13 -26.18 15.13 0.14
C SER A 13 -26.55 14.42 -1.18
N THR A 14 -27.68 14.79 -1.77
CA THR A 14 -28.11 14.33 -3.09
C THR A 14 -27.46 15.12 -4.24
N ASN A 15 -26.69 16.17 -3.95
CA ASN A 15 -25.97 16.94 -4.95
C ASN A 15 -24.64 16.26 -5.30
N PRO A 16 -24.45 15.75 -6.52
CA PRO A 16 -23.23 15.01 -6.89
C PRO A 16 -21.97 15.89 -7.00
N LEU A 17 -22.12 17.23 -6.95
CA LEU A 17 -21.00 18.17 -6.99
C LEU A 17 -20.46 18.53 -5.59
N GLU A 18 -21.18 18.14 -4.53
CA GLU A 18 -20.70 18.35 -3.16
C GLU A 18 -19.65 17.30 -2.79
N HIS A 19 -18.63 17.74 -2.07
CA HIS A 19 -17.59 16.83 -1.59
C HIS A 19 -18.19 15.76 -0.65
N PRO A 20 -17.72 14.51 -0.75
CA PRO A 20 -18.20 13.46 0.14
C PRO A 20 -17.64 13.64 1.54
N ILE A 21 -18.27 12.97 2.50
CA ILE A 21 -17.69 12.78 3.84
C ILE A 21 -16.66 11.67 3.72
N ILE A 22 -15.42 11.95 4.16
CA ILE A 22 -14.31 11.01 4.16
C ILE A 22 -13.89 10.80 5.61
N GLU A 23 -13.97 9.56 6.08
CA GLU A 23 -13.57 9.17 7.43
C GLU A 23 -12.61 7.97 7.35
N PRO A 24 -11.28 8.21 7.32
CA PRO A 24 -10.29 7.15 7.22
C PRO A 24 -10.19 6.26 8.47
N ASN A 25 -10.70 6.71 9.62
CA ASN A 25 -10.54 6.04 10.92
C ASN A 25 -9.06 5.73 11.27
N TYR A 26 -8.15 6.68 11.02
CA TYR A 26 -6.73 6.49 11.33
C TYR A 26 -6.54 6.06 12.79
N MET A 27 -5.66 5.08 13.01
CA MET A 27 -5.31 4.58 14.35
C MET A 27 -6.51 3.99 15.11
N SER A 28 -7.50 3.45 14.42
CA SER A 28 -8.65 2.78 15.04
C SER A 28 -8.33 1.37 15.53
N THR A 29 -7.19 0.80 15.13
CA THR A 29 -6.70 -0.51 15.58
C THR A 29 -5.44 -0.37 16.43
N ASP A 30 -5.28 -1.27 17.40
CA ASP A 30 -4.09 -1.30 18.26
C ASP A 30 -2.81 -1.61 17.47
N LEU A 31 -2.93 -2.39 16.38
CA LEU A 31 -1.79 -2.71 15.53
C LEU A 31 -1.24 -1.46 14.83
N ASP A 32 -2.10 -0.61 14.28
CA ASP A 32 -1.65 0.60 13.59
C ASP A 32 -1.01 1.58 14.57
N VAL A 33 -1.57 1.72 15.78
CA VAL A 33 -0.98 2.54 16.86
C VAL A 33 0.41 2.02 17.21
N TRP A 34 0.55 0.70 17.41
CA TRP A 34 1.81 0.07 17.74
C TRP A 34 2.84 0.22 16.62
N GLU A 35 2.49 -0.03 15.36
CA GLU A 35 3.42 0.08 14.22
C GLU A 35 3.98 1.50 14.06
N PHE A 36 3.15 2.53 14.25
CA PHE A 36 3.63 3.91 14.21
C PHE A 36 4.52 4.26 15.40
N ARG A 37 4.22 3.77 16.60
CA ARG A 37 5.08 3.95 17.77
C ARG A 37 6.46 3.34 17.54
N GLU A 38 6.50 2.10 17.03
CA GLU A 38 7.76 1.42 16.70
C GLU A 38 8.50 2.12 15.56
N SER A 39 7.78 2.71 14.60
CA SER A 39 8.41 3.54 13.54
C SER A 39 9.15 4.75 14.12
N VAL A 40 8.62 5.40 15.16
CA VAL A 40 9.32 6.50 15.86
C VAL A 40 10.58 6.00 16.57
N LYS A 41 10.47 4.89 17.30
CA LYS A 41 11.61 4.28 18.02
C LYS A 41 12.72 3.84 17.06
N LEU A 42 12.34 3.14 15.99
CA LEU A 42 13.26 2.67 14.96
C LEU A 42 13.92 3.83 14.23
N SER A 43 13.18 4.91 13.93
CA SER A 43 13.77 6.12 13.34
C SER A 43 14.86 6.69 14.24
N ARG A 44 14.61 6.80 15.56
CA ARG A 44 15.63 7.25 16.52
C ARG A 44 16.84 6.33 16.55
N GLU A 45 16.64 5.02 16.55
CA GLU A 45 17.72 4.04 16.51
C GLU A 45 18.59 4.19 15.25
N ILE A 46 17.97 4.30 14.07
CA ILE A 46 18.66 4.51 12.80
C ILE A 46 19.48 5.79 12.84
N PHE A 47 18.88 6.91 13.27
CA PHE A 47 19.60 8.18 13.34
C PHE A 47 20.69 8.20 14.42
N ALA A 48 20.62 7.36 15.46
CA ALA A 48 21.65 7.26 16.50
C ALA A 48 22.92 6.52 16.03
N GLN A 49 22.89 5.83 14.88
CA GLN A 49 24.04 5.11 14.33
C GLN A 49 25.20 6.05 13.94
N HIS A 50 26.44 5.60 14.10
CA HIS A 50 27.65 6.39 13.85
C HIS A 50 27.73 7.04 12.45
N ALA A 51 27.15 6.39 11.43
CA ALA A 51 27.12 6.92 10.07
C ALA A 51 26.43 8.30 9.97
N PHE A 52 25.54 8.63 10.91
CA PHE A 52 24.85 9.90 10.97
C PHE A 52 25.52 10.95 11.87
N ASP A 53 26.64 10.67 12.55
CA ASP A 53 27.27 11.58 13.54
C ASP A 53 27.57 12.98 12.98
N THR A 54 27.99 13.07 11.71
CA THR A 54 28.32 14.36 11.06
C THR A 54 27.09 15.08 10.52
N PHE A 55 25.96 14.37 10.37
CA PHE A 55 24.76 14.89 9.70
C PHE A 55 23.61 15.16 10.66
N ARG A 56 23.52 14.42 11.77
CA ARG A 56 22.41 14.56 12.71
C ARG A 56 22.61 15.74 13.64
N GLY A 57 21.64 16.64 13.65
CA GLY A 57 21.49 17.66 14.68
C GLY A 57 20.68 17.14 15.86
N ARG A 58 20.12 18.08 16.62
CA ARG A 58 19.10 17.76 17.64
C ARG A 58 17.85 17.18 16.99
N GLU A 59 17.19 16.26 17.68
CA GLU A 59 15.85 15.82 17.30
C GLU A 59 14.87 17.01 17.35
N VAL A 60 14.13 17.24 16.27
CA VAL A 60 13.17 18.35 16.17
C VAL A 60 11.78 17.92 16.62
N GLN A 61 11.32 16.75 16.18
CA GLN A 61 10.05 16.15 16.54
C GLN A 61 10.19 14.62 16.59
N PRO A 62 9.51 13.93 17.52
CA PRO A 62 8.75 14.47 18.67
C PRO A 62 9.60 15.22 19.70
N GLY A 63 10.93 15.09 19.62
CA GLY A 63 11.89 15.71 20.52
C GLY A 63 12.31 14.74 21.62
N SER A 64 13.54 14.90 22.11
CA SER A 64 14.17 13.96 23.04
C SER A 64 13.48 13.83 24.40
N GLN A 65 12.60 14.76 24.76
CA GLN A 65 11.79 14.71 25.98
C GLN A 65 10.62 13.72 25.91
N ILE A 66 10.16 13.35 24.71
CA ILE A 66 9.05 12.41 24.52
C ILE A 66 9.63 10.99 24.44
N GLN A 67 9.42 10.18 25.48
CA GLN A 67 10.10 8.88 25.61
C GLN A 67 9.14 7.73 25.85
N SER A 68 8.10 7.94 26.65
CA SER A 68 7.17 6.87 26.96
C SER A 68 6.28 6.56 25.75
N ASP A 69 5.88 5.30 25.65
CA ASP A 69 4.94 4.81 24.65
C ASP A 69 3.68 5.68 24.53
N LYS A 70 3.13 6.11 25.68
CA LYS A 70 1.95 6.99 25.73
C LYS A 70 2.21 8.38 25.15
N GLU A 71 3.39 8.96 25.40
CA GLU A 71 3.76 10.26 24.83
C GLU A 71 4.00 10.17 23.33
N ILE A 72 4.64 9.08 22.88
CA ILE A 72 4.85 8.81 21.44
C ILE A 72 3.51 8.65 20.74
N ASP A 73 2.58 7.86 21.29
CA ASP A 73 1.23 7.69 20.74
C ASP A 73 0.49 9.03 20.62
N ALA A 74 0.57 9.86 21.67
CA ALA A 74 -0.07 11.18 21.67
C ALA A 74 0.51 12.09 20.59
N PHE A 75 1.83 12.06 20.40
CA PHE A 75 2.50 12.77 19.31
C PHE A 75 2.04 12.26 17.94
N VAL A 76 2.05 10.94 17.74
CA VAL A 76 1.62 10.29 16.50
C VAL A 76 0.18 10.69 16.17
N ARG A 77 -0.74 10.62 17.14
CA ARG A 77 -2.14 11.04 16.91
C ARG A 77 -2.29 12.51 16.53
N GLN A 78 -1.41 13.37 17.02
CA GLN A 78 -1.44 14.80 16.71
C GLN A 78 -0.80 15.13 15.34
N LYS A 79 0.17 14.33 14.89
CA LYS A 79 1.06 14.68 13.77
C LYS A 79 1.01 13.72 12.59
N ALA A 80 0.42 12.54 12.75
CA ALA A 80 0.21 11.62 11.64
C ALA A 80 -0.61 12.31 10.54
N ASP A 81 -0.22 12.06 9.31
CA ASP A 81 -0.88 12.57 8.12
C ASP A 81 -0.97 11.45 7.08
N SER A 82 -1.82 11.65 6.09
CA SER A 82 -1.98 10.74 4.98
C SER A 82 -0.77 10.77 4.07
N ALA A 83 -0.34 9.60 3.61
CA ALA A 83 0.57 9.49 2.46
C ALA A 83 -0.15 9.69 1.10
N TYR A 84 -1.39 10.19 1.12
CA TYR A 84 -2.23 10.46 -0.05
C TYR A 84 -2.55 9.22 -0.92
N HIS A 85 -2.81 8.09 -0.26
CA HIS A 85 -3.09 6.81 -0.91
C HIS A 85 -4.46 6.21 -0.51
N PRO A 86 -5.59 6.93 -0.67
CA PRO A 86 -6.91 6.33 -0.49
C PRO A 86 -7.17 5.27 -1.57
N SER A 87 -7.71 4.13 -1.18
CA SER A 87 -8.00 3.00 -2.06
C SER A 87 -9.10 2.09 -1.49
N CYS A 88 -9.42 1.01 -2.20
CA CYS A 88 -10.26 -0.10 -1.73
C CYS A 88 -11.75 0.18 -1.48
N THR A 89 -12.26 1.38 -1.77
CA THR A 89 -13.67 1.75 -1.52
C THR A 89 -14.69 1.07 -2.44
N CYS A 90 -14.26 0.50 -3.57
CA CYS A 90 -15.08 -0.29 -4.49
C CYS A 90 -14.45 -1.67 -4.73
N LYS A 91 -14.10 -2.35 -3.63
CA LYS A 91 -13.40 -3.64 -3.59
C LYS A 91 -13.78 -4.59 -4.73
N MET A 92 -12.77 -5.05 -5.47
CA MET A 92 -12.88 -6.20 -6.36
C MET A 92 -12.97 -7.50 -5.56
N GLY A 93 -13.86 -8.40 -5.96
CA GLY A 93 -14.03 -9.69 -5.30
C GLY A 93 -14.85 -10.68 -6.14
N GLN A 94 -15.04 -11.89 -5.61
CA GLN A 94 -15.96 -12.85 -6.23
C GLN A 94 -17.40 -12.32 -6.12
N PRO A 95 -18.30 -12.63 -7.07
CA PRO A 95 -19.70 -12.22 -6.97
C PRO A 95 -20.42 -12.70 -5.70
N SER A 96 -19.90 -13.75 -5.05
CA SER A 96 -20.38 -14.26 -3.76
C SER A 96 -19.82 -13.54 -2.53
N ASP A 97 -18.83 -12.65 -2.69
CA ASP A 97 -18.30 -11.83 -1.59
C ASP A 97 -19.29 -10.68 -1.31
N PRO A 98 -19.93 -10.64 -0.13
CA PRO A 98 -20.94 -9.63 0.20
C PRO A 98 -20.38 -8.20 0.25
N MET A 99 -19.06 -8.03 0.31
CA MET A 99 -18.39 -6.73 0.33
C MET A 99 -17.83 -6.32 -1.04
N ALA A 100 -17.93 -7.18 -2.06
CA ALA A 100 -17.44 -6.85 -3.40
C ALA A 100 -18.38 -5.84 -4.09
N VAL A 101 -17.78 -4.89 -4.81
CA VAL A 101 -18.48 -3.91 -5.66
C VAL A 101 -18.26 -4.23 -7.13
N VAL A 102 -17.07 -4.73 -7.49
CA VAL A 102 -16.76 -5.18 -8.84
C VAL A 102 -16.29 -6.64 -8.85
N ASP A 103 -16.54 -7.32 -9.97
CA ASP A 103 -16.02 -8.67 -10.23
C ASP A 103 -14.54 -8.64 -10.66
N PRO A 104 -13.87 -9.81 -10.83
CA PRO A 104 -12.47 -9.88 -11.29
C PRO A 104 -12.22 -9.31 -12.69
N ASP A 105 -13.28 -9.08 -13.46
CA ASP A 105 -13.23 -8.42 -14.76
C ASP A 105 -13.49 -6.91 -14.65
N THR A 106 -13.54 -6.33 -13.44
CA THR A 106 -13.82 -4.91 -13.14
C THR A 106 -15.25 -4.44 -13.39
N ARG A 107 -16.20 -5.36 -13.61
CA ARG A 107 -17.62 -5.04 -13.88
C ARG A 107 -18.34 -4.77 -12.58
N VAL A 108 -19.16 -3.73 -12.54
CA VAL A 108 -19.99 -3.43 -11.36
C VAL A 108 -21.03 -4.52 -11.18
N LEU A 109 -21.07 -5.11 -9.98
CA LEU A 109 -22.02 -6.18 -9.67
C LEU A 109 -23.45 -5.63 -9.71
N GLY A 110 -24.32 -6.31 -10.45
CA GLY A 110 -25.74 -5.93 -10.60
C GLY A 110 -26.02 -4.79 -11.58
N VAL A 111 -25.00 -4.27 -12.27
CA VAL A 111 -25.17 -3.22 -13.29
C VAL A 111 -24.51 -3.64 -14.60
N GLU A 112 -25.26 -3.64 -15.68
CA GLU A 112 -24.73 -3.94 -17.01
C GLU A 112 -23.95 -2.76 -17.59
N ASN A 113 -22.94 -3.07 -18.42
CA ASN A 113 -22.16 -2.07 -19.18
C ASN A 113 -21.46 -0.99 -18.32
N LEU A 114 -21.21 -1.25 -17.04
CA LEU A 114 -20.49 -0.35 -16.14
C LEU A 114 -19.26 -1.06 -15.52
N ARG A 115 -18.14 -0.35 -15.48
CA ARG A 115 -16.88 -0.82 -14.87
C ARG A 115 -16.27 0.29 -14.02
N VAL A 116 -15.48 -0.09 -13.02
CA VAL A 116 -14.63 0.83 -12.24
C VAL A 116 -13.18 0.41 -12.41
N VAL A 117 -12.31 1.35 -12.78
CA VAL A 117 -10.91 1.07 -13.09
C VAL A 117 -10.03 2.16 -12.48
N ASP A 118 -9.76 2.04 -11.18
CA ASP A 118 -8.88 2.94 -10.42
C ASP A 118 -8.37 2.24 -9.14
N ALA A 119 -7.79 2.99 -8.19
CA ALA A 119 -7.32 2.42 -6.93
C ALA A 119 -8.45 1.92 -6.00
N SER A 120 -9.69 2.34 -6.21
CA SER A 120 -10.82 1.94 -5.37
C SER A 120 -11.12 0.44 -5.46
N ILE A 121 -10.77 -0.20 -6.56
CA ILE A 121 -11.06 -1.64 -6.76
C ILE A 121 -10.02 -2.56 -6.11
N MET A 122 -8.92 -2.02 -5.61
CA MET A 122 -7.92 -2.82 -4.90
C MET A 122 -8.57 -3.57 -3.72
N PRO A 123 -8.48 -4.91 -3.59
CA PRO A 123 -9.14 -5.61 -2.50
C PRO A 123 -8.54 -5.33 -1.12
N SER A 124 -7.28 -4.93 -1.11
CA SER A 124 -6.52 -4.43 0.04
C SER A 124 -5.45 -3.47 -0.47
N VAL A 125 -5.00 -2.57 0.39
CA VAL A 125 -3.96 -1.59 0.02
C VAL A 125 -2.66 -2.34 -0.31
N VAL A 126 -2.00 -1.95 -1.39
CA VAL A 126 -0.71 -2.51 -1.77
C VAL A 126 0.40 -1.93 -0.91
N SER A 127 1.46 -2.70 -0.69
CA SER A 127 2.67 -2.18 -0.04
C SER A 127 3.41 -1.26 -1.02
N GLY A 128 3.34 0.05 -0.83
CA GLY A 128 4.06 1.05 -1.63
C GLY A 128 3.14 2.13 -2.21
N ASN A 129 3.67 2.92 -3.14
CA ASN A 129 2.92 4.00 -3.77
C ASN A 129 1.90 3.46 -4.78
N LEU A 130 0.68 4.04 -4.78
CA LEU A 130 -0.43 3.49 -5.56
C LEU A 130 -0.37 3.77 -7.06
N ASN A 131 0.46 4.71 -7.51
CA ASN A 131 0.49 5.13 -8.91
C ASN A 131 0.78 3.97 -9.89
N ALA A 132 1.88 3.25 -9.68
CA ALA A 132 2.25 2.12 -10.53
C ALA A 132 1.20 0.99 -10.55
N PRO A 133 0.68 0.51 -9.41
CA PRO A 133 -0.36 -0.52 -9.43
C PRO A 133 -1.68 -0.02 -10.02
N THR A 134 -2.05 1.26 -9.88
CA THR A 134 -3.22 1.82 -10.55
C THR A 134 -3.06 1.84 -12.08
N ILE A 135 -1.89 2.22 -12.59
CA ILE A 135 -1.60 2.15 -14.03
C ILE A 135 -1.68 0.71 -14.52
N MET A 136 -1.10 -0.24 -13.79
CA MET A 136 -1.16 -1.66 -14.13
C MET A 136 -2.61 -2.18 -14.16
N ILE A 137 -3.42 -1.81 -13.18
CA ILE A 137 -4.87 -2.13 -13.16
C ILE A 137 -5.55 -1.59 -14.42
N ALA A 138 -5.25 -0.35 -14.82
CA ALA A 138 -5.83 0.27 -16.01
C ALA A 138 -5.43 -0.45 -17.30
N GLU A 139 -4.15 -0.78 -17.47
CA GLU A 139 -3.65 -1.54 -18.63
C GLU A 139 -4.32 -2.92 -18.71
N LYS A 140 -4.35 -3.65 -17.60
CA LYS A 140 -5.00 -4.98 -17.55
C LYS A 140 -6.51 -4.90 -17.82
N ALA A 141 -7.19 -3.88 -17.31
CA ALA A 141 -8.61 -3.67 -17.60
C ALA A 141 -8.85 -3.32 -19.07
N ALA A 142 -7.96 -2.55 -19.70
CA ALA A 142 -8.06 -2.23 -21.12
C ALA A 142 -7.98 -3.48 -22.00
N ASP A 143 -7.08 -4.43 -21.68
CA ASP A 143 -7.01 -5.73 -22.35
C ASP A 143 -8.30 -6.52 -22.18
N ILE A 144 -8.84 -6.61 -20.96
CA ILE A 144 -10.12 -7.28 -20.68
C ILE A 144 -11.26 -6.67 -21.51
N ILE A 145 -11.33 -5.33 -21.58
CA ILE A 145 -12.35 -4.60 -22.35
C ILE A 145 -12.22 -4.87 -23.85
N LYS A 146 -10.98 -4.96 -24.37
CA LYS A 146 -10.71 -5.27 -25.78
C LYS A 146 -10.81 -6.78 -26.10
N GLY A 147 -10.96 -7.64 -25.10
CA GLY A 147 -10.91 -9.09 -25.28
C GLY A 147 -9.53 -9.63 -25.66
N LEU A 148 -8.47 -8.91 -25.30
CA LEU A 148 -7.09 -9.33 -25.54
C LEU A 148 -6.65 -10.32 -24.46
N PRO A 149 -5.83 -11.34 -24.82
CA PRO A 149 -5.26 -12.23 -23.82
C PRO A 149 -4.29 -11.45 -22.91
N PRO A 150 -4.15 -11.84 -21.62
CA PRO A 150 -3.13 -11.26 -20.75
C PRO A 150 -1.74 -11.38 -21.37
N LEU A 151 -0.93 -10.34 -21.26
CA LEU A 151 0.47 -10.39 -21.66
C LEU A 151 1.16 -11.55 -20.93
N ARG A 152 1.64 -12.53 -21.70
CA ARG A 152 2.47 -13.63 -21.21
C ARG A 152 3.92 -13.27 -21.48
N ASP A 153 4.67 -12.97 -20.44
CA ASP A 153 6.12 -12.97 -20.57
C ASP A 153 6.64 -14.37 -20.24
N HIS A 154 7.17 -15.07 -21.25
CA HIS A 154 7.71 -16.42 -21.11
C HIS A 154 9.05 -16.45 -20.37
N ASN A 155 9.68 -15.29 -20.14
CA ASN A 155 11.06 -15.21 -19.64
C ASN A 155 11.18 -14.53 -18.27
N VAL A 156 10.08 -14.16 -17.62
CA VAL A 156 10.12 -13.64 -16.24
C VAL A 156 10.21 -14.81 -15.27
N PRO A 157 11.28 -14.91 -14.46
CA PRO A 157 11.34 -15.90 -13.38
C PRO A 157 10.20 -15.64 -12.40
N SER A 158 9.19 -16.50 -12.37
CA SER A 158 8.16 -16.43 -11.33
C SER A 158 8.72 -17.02 -10.04
N VAL A 159 8.87 -16.20 -8.99
CA VAL A 159 9.09 -16.73 -7.64
C VAL A 159 7.81 -17.46 -7.22
N PRO A 160 7.85 -18.75 -6.86
CA PRO A 160 6.66 -19.47 -6.42
C PRO A 160 6.06 -18.77 -5.20
N THR A 161 4.77 -18.42 -5.25
CA THR A 161 4.03 -18.02 -4.06
C THR A 161 3.97 -19.19 -3.10
N PRO A 162 4.44 -19.07 -1.84
CA PRO A 162 4.33 -20.16 -0.88
C PRO A 162 2.86 -20.49 -0.66
N HIS A 163 2.50 -21.75 -0.89
CA HIS A 163 1.16 -22.26 -0.61
C HIS A 163 1.00 -22.44 0.91
N SER A 164 -0.21 -22.18 1.41
CA SER A 164 -0.61 -22.45 2.80
C SER A 164 -0.59 -23.96 3.06
N GLY A 165 0.59 -24.49 3.40
CA GLY A 165 0.83 -25.92 3.57
C GLY A 165 2.31 -26.31 3.69
N ASP A 166 3.25 -25.41 3.35
CA ASP A 166 4.67 -25.72 3.51
C ASP A 166 5.13 -25.65 4.98
N PRO A 167 5.85 -26.67 5.48
CA PRO A 167 6.27 -26.77 6.88
C PRO A 167 7.35 -25.73 7.28
N ALA A 168 7.81 -24.90 6.35
CA ALA A 168 8.82 -23.87 6.60
C ALA A 168 8.25 -22.55 7.16
N VAL A 169 6.91 -22.40 7.25
CA VAL A 169 6.27 -21.18 7.82
C VAL A 169 6.13 -21.28 9.35
N SER A 170 7.17 -21.73 10.03
CA SER A 170 7.25 -21.57 11.48
C SER A 170 8.59 -20.94 11.83
N SER A 171 8.51 -19.74 12.40
CA SER A 171 9.59 -18.92 12.96
C SER A 171 10.52 -18.19 11.96
N HIS A 172 10.07 -17.05 11.41
CA HIS A 172 10.88 -15.82 11.30
C HIS A 172 10.00 -14.60 10.94
N PRO A 173 10.15 -13.44 11.61
CA PRO A 173 9.45 -12.21 11.25
C PRO A 173 10.31 -11.35 10.32
N ALA A 174 9.87 -11.20 9.06
CA ALA A 174 10.14 -10.11 8.12
C ALA A 174 10.15 -10.68 6.69
N TYR A 175 9.10 -10.39 5.93
CA TYR A 175 9.11 -10.59 4.49
C TYR A 175 9.94 -9.47 3.85
N ASP A 176 11.23 -9.68 3.67
CA ASP A 176 12.05 -8.89 2.75
C ASP A 176 11.68 -9.28 1.31
N SER A 177 10.84 -8.47 0.68
CA SER A 177 10.62 -8.53 -0.77
C SER A 177 10.75 -7.12 -1.34
N ILE A 178 12.01 -6.73 -1.57
CA ILE A 178 12.34 -5.62 -2.47
C ILE A 178 12.13 -6.13 -3.89
N LEU A 179 11.16 -5.56 -4.60
CA LEU A 179 11.08 -5.69 -6.05
C LEU A 179 12.27 -4.92 -6.64
N VAL A 180 13.37 -5.62 -6.92
CA VAL A 180 14.46 -5.04 -7.71
C VAL A 180 14.00 -5.01 -9.16
N ILE A 181 13.55 -3.86 -9.63
CA ILE A 181 13.41 -3.60 -11.06
C ILE A 181 14.85 -3.45 -11.59
N SER A 182 15.40 -4.51 -12.18
CA SER A 182 16.67 -4.43 -12.89
C SER A 182 16.51 -3.52 -14.10
N ASN A 183 17.29 -2.42 -14.11
CA ASN A 183 17.33 -1.50 -15.24
C ASN A 183 18.08 -2.20 -16.40
N PRO A 184 17.55 -2.26 -17.65
CA PRO A 184 18.18 -2.99 -18.75
C PRO A 184 19.50 -2.38 -19.31
N THR A 185 20.18 -1.49 -18.59
CA THR A 185 21.30 -0.69 -19.14
C THR A 185 22.70 -1.10 -18.68
N ASP A 186 22.86 -2.18 -17.92
CA ASP A 186 24.18 -2.75 -17.64
C ASP A 186 24.69 -3.59 -18.82
N GLN A 187 25.00 -2.92 -19.94
CA GLN A 187 26.00 -3.42 -20.87
C GLN A 187 27.38 -2.90 -20.43
N PRO A 188 28.41 -3.76 -20.32
CA PRO A 188 29.75 -3.32 -19.99
C PRO A 188 30.29 -2.42 -21.11
N LEU A 189 30.66 -1.19 -20.76
CA LEU A 189 31.42 -0.29 -21.63
C LEU A 189 32.72 -0.96 -22.04
N THR A 190 32.87 -1.23 -23.33
CA THR A 190 34.13 -1.65 -23.93
C THR A 190 35.11 -0.46 -23.92
N PRO A 191 36.39 -0.64 -23.52
CA PRO A 191 37.37 0.43 -23.58
C PRO A 191 37.68 0.74 -25.05
N GLN A 192 37.35 1.94 -25.52
CA GLN A 192 37.91 2.45 -26.77
C GLN A 192 39.40 2.76 -26.57
N LYS A 193 40.23 2.16 -27.42
CA LYS A 193 41.60 2.58 -27.72
C LYS A 193 41.67 2.91 -29.20
#